data_AF-A0A7G5GSX1-F1
#
_entry.id   AF-A0A7G5GSX1-F1
#
_cell.length_a   1.000
_cell.length_b   1.000
_cell.length_c   1.000
_cell.angle_alpha   90.00
_cell.angle_beta   90.00
_cell.angle_gamma   90.00
#
_symmetry.space_group_name_H-M   'P 1'
#
loop_
_entity.id
_entity.type
_entity.pdbx_description
1 polymer ?
#
loop_
_entity_poly.entity_id
_entity_poly.type
_entity_poly.pdbx_seq_one_letter_code
_entity_poly.pdbx_strand_id
1 'polypeptide(L)' 'MITIKNKFILVAAGFWISGIILILAGAWAKSSRPDMAGILLSGGILAQALGFGFLGFAIMQAVMKKK' A
#
# COMPACT_ATOMS: atom_id res chain seq x y z
N MET A 1 -4.76 -9.71 20.52
CA MET A 1 -6.11 -9.26 20.12
C MET A 1 -5.97 -7.95 19.34
N ILE A 2 -6.10 -7.98 18.01
CA ILE A 2 -5.95 -6.79 17.17
C ILE A 2 -7.24 -5.98 17.30
N THR A 3 -7.16 -4.77 17.87
CA THR A 3 -8.31 -3.86 17.94
C THR A 3 -8.68 -3.38 16.54
N ILE A 4 -9.94 -3.00 16.31
CA ILE A 4 -10.45 -2.54 15.00
C ILE A 4 -9.56 -1.42 14.40
N LYS A 5 -9.00 -0.53 15.23
CA LYS A 5 -8.08 0.53 14.80
C LYS A 5 -6.74 -0.04 14.27
N ASN A 6 -6.18 -1.05 14.93
CA ASN A 6 -4.93 -1.67 14.50
C ASN A 6 -5.09 -2.46 13.20
N LYS A 7 -6.28 -3.01 12.89
CA LYS A 7 -6.49 -3.81 11.68
C LYS A 7 -6.27 -3.01 10.40
N PHE A 8 -6.80 -1.79 10.30
CA PHE A 8 -6.64 -0.96 9.10
C PHE A 8 -5.23 -0.40 8.93
N ILE A 9 -4.55 -0.08 10.03
CA ILE A 9 -3.14 0.31 10.01
C ILE A 9 -2.27 -0.86 9.52
N LEU A 10 -2.56 -2.08 9.98
CA LEU A 10 -1.84 -3.28 9.54
C LEU A 10 -2.08 -3.57 8.05
N VAL A 11 -3.32 -3.38 7.57
CA VAL A 11 -3.65 -3.48 6.13
C VAL A 11 -2.90 -2.42 5.32
N ALA A 12 -2.88 -1.16 5.78
CA ALA A 12 -2.14 -0.08 5.13
C ALA A 12 -0.64 -0.42 5.01
N ALA A 13 -0.03 -0.90 6.09
CA ALA A 13 1.37 -1.34 6.10
C ALA A 13 1.61 -2.49 5.12
N GLY A 14 0.70 -3.47 5.03
CA GLY A 14 0.78 -4.56 4.06
C GLY A 14 0.78 -4.06 2.61
N PHE A 15 -0.08 -3.10 2.29
CA PHE A 15 -0.14 -2.47 0.97
C PHE A 15 1.11 -1.64 0.64
N TRP A 16 1.68 -0.94 1.61
CA TRP A 16 2.92 -0.21 1.39
C TRP A 16 4.12 -1.14 1.15
N ILE A 17 4.25 -2.20 1.94
CA ILE A 17 5.35 -3.18 1.77
C ILE A 17 5.23 -3.85 0.40
N SER A 18 4.03 -4.32 0.02
CA SER A 18 3.83 -4.92 -1.30
C SER A 18 4.06 -3.92 -2.44
N GLY A 19 3.64 -2.66 -2.25
CA GLY A 19 3.90 -1.57 -3.19
C GLY A 19 5.39 -1.30 -3.40
N ILE A 20 6.19 -1.25 -2.32
CA ILE A 20 7.64 -1.09 -2.40
C ILE A 20 8.26 -2.26 -3.17
N ILE A 21 7.87 -3.50 -2.85
CA ILE A 21 8.40 -4.70 -3.52
C ILE A 21 8.10 -4.65 -5.02
N LEU A 22 6.87 -4.30 -5.41
CA LEU A 22 6.48 -4.18 -6.82
C LEU A 22 7.22 -3.07 -7.55
N ILE A 23 7.42 -1.91 -6.90
CA ILE A 23 8.19 -0.80 -7.50
C ILE A 23 9.65 -1.20 -7.71
N LEU A 24 10.29 -1.81 -6.71
CA LEU A 24 11.67 -2.27 -6.83
C LEU A 24 11.82 -3.36 -7.90
N ALA A 25 10.89 -4.32 -7.93
CA ALA A 25 10.85 -5.35 -8.96
C ALA A 25 10.62 -4.75 -10.35
N GLY A 26 9.74 -3.76 -10.49
CA GLY A 26 9.49 -3.06 -11.75
C GLY A 26 10.67 -2.23 -12.22
N ALA A 27 11.36 -1.55 -11.30
CA ALA A 27 12.58 -0.80 -11.60
C ALA A 27 13.70 -1.73 -12.10
N TRP A 28 13.87 -2.89 -11.45
CA TRP A 28 14.80 -3.93 -11.89
C TRP A 28 14.41 -4.55 -13.24
N ALA A 29 13.11 -4.81 -13.43
CA ALA A 29 12.58 -5.37 -14.67
C ALA A 29 12.77 -4.43 -15.88
N LYS A 30 12.92 -3.11 -15.68
CA LYS A 30 13.12 -2.15 -16.77
C LYS A 30 14.30 -2.50 -17.69
N SER A 31 15.34 -3.13 -17.16
CA SER A 31 16.53 -3.54 -17.93
C SER A 31 16.44 -4.97 -18.47
N SER A 32 15.64 -5.84 -17.86
CA SER A 32 15.63 -7.29 -18.18
C SER A 32 14.35 -7.76 -18.88
N ARG A 33 13.20 -7.15 -18.56
CA ARG A 33 11.84 -7.45 -19.04
C ARG A 33 10.98 -6.17 -19.07
N PRO A 34 11.24 -5.26 -20.03
CA PRO A 34 10.63 -3.94 -20.05
C PRO A 34 9.11 -3.97 -20.29
N ASP A 35 8.59 -5.04 -20.89
CA ASP A 35 7.18 -5.35 -21.05
C ASP A 35 6.44 -5.49 -19.72
N MET A 36 7.08 -6.11 -18.71
CA MET A 36 6.49 -6.28 -17.38
C MET A 36 6.75 -5.09 -16.44
N ALA A 37 7.77 -4.28 -16.71
CA ALA A 37 8.17 -3.17 -15.86
C ALA A 37 7.03 -2.17 -15.64
N GLY A 38 6.27 -1.84 -16.70
CA GLY A 38 5.13 -0.92 -16.61
C GLY A 38 4.02 -1.43 -15.69
N ILE A 39 3.69 -2.72 -15.77
CA ILE A 39 2.65 -3.34 -14.92
C ILE A 39 3.09 -3.37 -13.46
N LEU A 40 4.34 -3.77 -13.19
CA LEU A 40 4.88 -3.83 -11.83
C LEU A 40 4.95 -2.44 -11.17
N LEU A 41 5.43 -1.44 -11.91
CA LEU A 41 5.48 -0.05 -11.42
C LEU A 41 4.08 0.50 -11.15
N SER A 42 3.15 0.32 -12.08
CA SER A 42 1.77 0.80 -11.93
C SER A 42 1.04 0.10 -10.79
N GLY A 43 1.19 -1.23 -10.69
CA GLY A 43 0.63 -2.03 -9.60
C GLY A 43 1.22 -1.63 -8.25
N GLY A 44 2.52 -1.36 -8.19
CA GLY A 44 3.17 -0.89 -6.98
C GLY A 44 2.67 0.50 -6.54
N ILE A 45 2.51 1.45 -7.47
CA ILE A 45 1.93 2.78 -7.18
C ILE A 45 0.49 2.65 -6.69
N LEU A 46 -0.33 1.80 -7.32
CA LEU A 46 -1.70 1.54 -6.88
C LEU A 46 -1.75 0.95 -5.47
N ALA A 47 -0.87 0.00 -5.15
CA ALA A 47 -0.74 -0.55 -3.81
C ALA A 47 -0.35 0.55 -2.80
N GLN A 48 0.57 1.46 -3.14
CA GLN A 48 0.91 2.60 -2.28
C GLN A 48 -0.31 3.51 -2.02
N ALA A 49 -1.06 3.85 -3.08
CA ALA A 49 -2.25 4.67 -2.97
C ALA A 49 -3.33 4.03 -2.08
N LEU A 50 -3.54 2.71 -2.21
CA LEU A 50 -4.44 1.96 -1.33
C LEU A 50 -3.97 2.00 0.12
N GLY A 51 -2.67 1.81 0.38
CA GLY A 51 -2.09 1.93 1.72
C GLY A 51 -2.36 3.30 2.37
N PHE A 52 -2.16 4.39 1.63
CA PHE A 52 -2.49 5.74 2.11
C PHE A 52 -4.01 5.93 2.32
N GLY A 53 -4.85 5.35 1.46
CA GLY A 53 -6.31 5.37 1.64
C GLY A 53 -6.74 4.69 2.94
N PHE A 54 -6.19 3.50 3.25
CA PHE A 54 -6.48 2.79 4.50
C PHE A 54 -5.97 3.52 5.74
N LEU A 55 -4.80 4.17 5.65
CA LEU A 55 -4.29 5.01 6.74
C LEU A 55 -5.23 6.20 7.00
N GLY A 56 -5.62 6.93 5.95
CA GLY A 56 -6.55 8.05 6.06
C GLY A 56 -7.88 7.63 6.68
N PHE A 57 -8.40 6.46 6.28
CA PHE A 57 -9.59 5.88 6.87
C PHE A 57 -9.43 5.53 8.36
N ALA A 58 -8.29 4.95 8.76
CA ALA A 58 -8.00 4.63 10.15
C ALA A 58 -7.92 5.91 11.02
N ILE A 59 -7.31 6.97 10.50
CA ILE A 59 -7.24 8.28 11.15
C ILE A 59 -8.65 8.87 11.32
N MET A 60 -9.46 8.88 10.25
CA MET A 60 -10.83 9.39 10.31
C MET A 60 -11.68 8.63 11.34
N GLN A 61 -11.59 7.30 11.39
CA GLN A 61 -12.27 6.53 12.43
C GLN A 61 -11.78 6.87 13.84
N ALA A 62 -10.48 7.15 14.00
CA ALA A 62 -9.92 7.51 15.29
C ALA A 62 -10.40 8.87 15.79
N VAL A 63 -10.56 9.84 14.88
CA VAL A 63 -11.03 11.21 15.16
C VAL A 63 -12.55 11.27 15.30
N MET A 64 -13.31 10.57 14.46
CA MET A 64 -14.78 10.64 14.43
C MET A 64 -15.47 9.77 15.48
N LYS A 65 -14.78 8.79 16.09
CA LYS A 65 -15.28 8.13 17.30
C LYS A 65 -15.20 9.12 18.47
N LYS A 66 -16.24 9.97 18.59
CA LYS A 66 -16.54 10.71 19.82
C LYS A 66 -16.69 9.69 20.95
N LYS A 67 -16.06 10.01 22.08
CA LYS A 67 -16.26 9.32 23.37
C LYS A 67 -17.75 9.23 23.69
#